data_AF-A0A968L438-F1
#
_entry.id   AF-A0A968L438-F1
#
_cell.length_a   1.000
_cell.length_b   1.000
_cell.length_c   1.000
_cell.angle_alpha   90.00
_cell.angle_beta   90.00
_cell.angle_gamma   90.00
#
_symmetry.space_group_name_H-M   'P 1'
#
loop_
_entity.id
_entity.type
_entity.pdbx_description
1 polymer ?
#
loop_
_entity_poly.entity_id
_entity_poly.type
_entity_poly.pdbx_seq_one_letter_code
_entity_poly.pdbx_strand_id
1 'polypeptide(L)'
;MTTLPTAAASEPGRLMRILASRGGTEPGASTMVIQHREALIYTLGKAAALEQLVMCQYLYAAFSMKDREDDGLPPEQLAAVKRWRRELLNIAEQEMLHLALVQNLLAAVGAAPSLDRENFPLPPAAYPAGIRMALLPFDEATLRHFVYLERPEGLDMADQDAMAAVEKAAILPPANEDDISPRLQDFETIGALYRAIELGLERLAERLGEDRLFVGPPSAQADERHFRFPELVPVTDLASARRALDTIVEQGEGARGEWRGAHFGRLVTVLDEYLDLRDAAPTFEPSRPVLAACVREREDGLAVPLITDPFTSRAA
;
A
#
# COMPACT_ATOMS: atom_id res chain seq x y z
N MET A 1 14.81 -39.23 52.60
CA MET A 1 14.11 -38.12 51.91
C MET A 1 15.09 -36.97 51.82
N THR A 2 15.76 -36.84 50.68
CA THR A 2 16.86 -35.91 50.44
C THR A 2 16.30 -34.69 49.72
N THR A 3 16.40 -33.52 50.33
CA THR A 3 15.98 -32.24 49.74
C THR A 3 17.05 -31.74 48.76
N LEU A 4 16.68 -31.53 47.50
CA LEU A 4 17.51 -30.90 46.47
C LEU A 4 17.52 -29.37 46.67
N PRO A 5 18.65 -28.68 46.44
CA PRO A 5 18.73 -27.23 46.56
C PRO A 5 18.06 -26.53 45.37
N THR A 6 17.30 -25.47 45.66
CA THR A 6 16.68 -24.59 44.66
C THR A 6 17.76 -23.81 43.93
N ALA A 7 17.85 -23.97 42.61
CA ALA A 7 18.78 -23.21 41.78
C ALA A 7 18.44 -21.72 41.81
N ALA A 8 19.40 -20.88 42.17
CA ALA A 8 19.29 -19.44 42.06
C ALA A 8 19.15 -19.04 40.58
N ALA A 9 18.11 -18.29 40.24
CA ALA A 9 17.93 -17.74 38.90
C ALA A 9 19.13 -16.83 38.57
N SER A 10 19.87 -17.19 37.53
CA SER A 10 21.01 -16.41 37.03
C SER A 10 20.54 -15.06 36.51
N GLU A 11 21.18 -13.98 36.94
CA GLU A 11 20.86 -12.64 36.42
C GLU A 11 21.01 -12.56 34.89
N PRO A 12 20.13 -11.82 34.20
CA PRO A 12 20.20 -11.69 32.75
C PRO A 12 21.54 -11.09 32.29
N GLY A 13 22.14 -11.76 31.30
CA GLY A 13 23.36 -11.32 30.65
C GLY A 13 23.24 -9.90 30.07
N ARG A 14 24.37 -9.20 29.96
CA ARG A 14 24.46 -7.79 29.54
C ARG A 14 23.72 -7.49 28.23
N LEU A 15 23.67 -8.45 27.31
CA LEU A 15 22.95 -8.34 26.03
C LEU A 15 21.42 -8.29 26.22
N MET A 16 20.88 -9.08 27.14
CA MET A 16 19.45 -9.13 27.45
C MET A 16 18.97 -7.83 28.12
N ARG A 17 19.84 -7.20 28.92
CA ARG A 17 19.59 -5.85 29.47
C ARG A 17 19.62 -4.75 28.42
N ILE A 18 20.45 -4.90 27.38
CA ILE A 18 20.50 -3.97 26.24
C ILE A 18 19.24 -4.14 25.36
N LEU A 19 18.77 -5.37 25.13
CA LEU A 19 17.52 -5.65 24.42
C LEU A 19 16.29 -5.13 25.20
N ALA A 20 16.27 -5.28 26.53
CA ALA A 20 15.22 -4.71 27.37
C ALA A 20 15.24 -3.16 27.37
N SER A 21 16.43 -2.53 27.28
CA SER A 21 16.56 -1.06 27.17
C SER A 21 16.16 -0.49 25.80
N ARG A 22 16.00 -1.36 24.79
CA ARG A 22 15.57 -1.00 23.43
C ARG A 22 14.10 -1.34 23.15
N GLY A 23 13.34 -1.74 24.19
CA GLY A 23 11.95 -2.16 24.04
C GLY A 23 11.89 -3.52 23.36
N GLY A 24 11.71 -4.59 24.16
CA GLY A 24 11.48 -5.92 23.61
C GLY A 24 10.25 -5.90 22.71
N THR A 25 10.42 -6.38 21.47
CA THR A 25 9.33 -6.58 20.52
C THR A 25 8.56 -7.84 20.93
N GLU A 26 7.35 -7.68 21.42
CA GLU A 26 6.34 -8.75 21.38
C GLU A 26 6.16 -9.16 19.91
N PRO A 27 6.01 -10.46 19.60
CA PRO A 27 5.59 -10.89 18.26
C PRO A 27 4.25 -10.21 17.92
N GLY A 28 4.24 -9.38 16.87
CA GLY A 28 3.08 -8.57 16.47
C GLY A 28 3.05 -7.13 17.01
N ALA A 29 4.06 -6.69 17.77
CA ALA A 29 4.19 -5.27 18.12
C ALA A 29 4.59 -4.44 16.90
N SER A 30 3.85 -3.34 16.65
CA SER A 30 4.20 -2.37 15.60
C SER A 30 5.66 -1.92 15.74
N THR A 31 6.50 -2.27 14.76
CA THR A 31 7.89 -1.82 14.63
C THR A 31 7.99 -0.30 14.43
N MET A 32 6.92 0.31 13.91
CA MET A 32 6.76 1.75 13.79
C MET A 32 6.03 2.33 15.02
N VAL A 33 6.71 3.19 15.77
CA VAL A 33 6.17 3.80 17.01
C VAL A 33 6.08 5.31 16.83
N ILE A 34 4.87 5.79 16.53
CA ILE A 34 4.57 7.22 16.45
C ILE A 34 4.41 7.76 17.88
N GLN A 35 5.35 8.63 18.29
CA GLN A 35 5.37 9.20 19.64
C GLN A 35 4.91 10.65 19.69
N HIS A 36 5.06 11.40 18.59
CA HIS A 36 4.85 12.85 18.54
C HIS A 36 4.11 13.25 17.26
N ARG A 37 3.46 14.43 17.25
CA ARG A 37 2.69 14.91 16.10
C ARG A 37 3.52 14.98 14.82
N GLU A 38 4.76 15.45 14.90
CA GLU A 38 5.63 15.56 13.71
C GLU A 38 5.86 14.19 13.05
N ALA A 39 6.07 13.14 13.87
CA ALA A 39 6.20 11.77 13.36
C ALA A 39 4.90 11.29 12.72
N LEU A 40 3.73 11.63 13.29
CA LEU A 40 2.43 11.32 12.70
C LEU A 40 2.25 12.01 11.33
N ILE A 41 2.56 13.31 11.25
CA ILE A 41 2.45 14.09 10.01
C ILE A 41 3.39 13.53 8.94
N TYR A 42 4.64 13.24 9.30
CA TYR A 42 5.60 12.62 8.40
C TYR A 42 5.10 11.27 7.87
N THR A 43 4.61 10.40 8.76
CA THR A 43 4.09 9.08 8.37
C THR A 43 2.84 9.20 7.50
N LEU A 44 1.90 10.10 7.81
CA LEU A 44 0.73 10.37 6.97
C LEU A 44 1.13 10.92 5.59
N GLY A 45 2.16 11.78 5.51
CA GLY A 45 2.70 12.24 4.23
C GLY A 45 3.28 11.10 3.39
N LYS A 46 3.93 10.13 4.04
CA LYS A 46 4.41 8.91 3.38
C LYS A 46 3.28 7.96 2.95
N ALA A 47 2.22 7.85 3.76
CA ALA A 47 1.00 7.14 3.38
C ALA A 47 0.36 7.80 2.15
N ALA A 48 0.24 9.13 2.11
CA ALA A 48 -0.29 9.84 0.95
C ALA A 48 0.52 9.58 -0.33
N ALA A 49 1.85 9.63 -0.24
CA ALA A 49 2.72 9.30 -1.37
C ALA A 49 2.55 7.84 -1.81
N LEU A 50 2.41 6.91 -0.86
CA LEU A 50 2.14 5.50 -1.13
C LEU A 50 0.83 5.33 -1.91
N GLU A 51 -0.31 5.86 -1.42
CA GLU A 51 -1.61 5.74 -2.10
C GLU A 51 -1.54 6.29 -3.53
N GLN A 52 -0.87 7.44 -3.70
CA GLN A 52 -0.71 8.03 -5.02
C GLN A 52 0.15 7.17 -5.96
N LEU A 53 1.23 6.56 -5.46
CA LEU A 53 2.09 5.68 -6.24
C LEU A 53 1.32 4.40 -6.63
N VAL A 54 0.63 3.78 -5.69
CA VAL A 54 -0.17 2.57 -5.92
C VAL A 54 -1.29 2.82 -6.95
N MET A 55 -2.05 3.90 -6.77
CA MET A 55 -3.04 4.38 -7.74
C MET A 55 -2.45 4.50 -9.16
N CYS A 56 -1.29 5.15 -9.30
CA CYS A 56 -0.65 5.33 -10.61
C CYS A 56 -0.24 4.00 -11.26
N GLN A 57 0.18 3.01 -10.48
CA GLN A 57 0.51 1.68 -11.00
C GLN A 57 -0.74 0.97 -11.53
N TYR A 58 -1.85 1.01 -10.79
CA TYR A 58 -3.12 0.44 -11.24
C TYR A 58 -3.62 1.11 -12.53
N LEU A 59 -3.59 2.45 -12.59
CA LEU A 59 -3.98 3.17 -13.80
C LEU A 59 -3.10 2.76 -14.99
N TYR A 60 -1.78 2.74 -14.82
CA TYR A 60 -0.86 2.39 -15.90
C TYR A 60 -1.09 0.96 -16.40
N ALA A 61 -1.19 -0.01 -15.50
CA ALA A 61 -1.50 -1.40 -15.85
C ALA A 61 -2.85 -1.49 -16.56
N ALA A 62 -3.90 -0.85 -16.03
CA ALA A 62 -5.19 -0.82 -16.68
C ALA A 62 -5.10 -0.26 -18.11
N PHE A 63 -4.41 0.87 -18.31
CA PHE A 63 -4.28 1.54 -19.61
C PHE A 63 -3.36 0.80 -20.59
N SER A 64 -2.54 -0.14 -20.14
CA SER A 64 -1.80 -1.02 -21.06
C SER A 64 -2.69 -2.09 -21.68
N MET A 65 -3.82 -2.44 -21.07
CA MET A 65 -4.66 -3.56 -21.49
C MET A 65 -5.34 -3.29 -22.84
N LYS A 66 -5.53 -4.37 -23.60
CA LYS A 66 -6.35 -4.40 -24.81
C LYS A 66 -7.83 -4.26 -24.43
N ASP A 67 -8.56 -3.45 -25.19
CA ASP A 67 -9.96 -3.12 -24.91
C ASP A 67 -10.81 -2.92 -26.18
N ARG A 68 -10.24 -3.22 -27.34
CA ARG A 68 -10.89 -3.08 -28.64
C ARG A 68 -10.94 -4.41 -29.39
N GLU A 69 -11.93 -4.55 -30.27
CA GLU A 69 -12.10 -5.77 -31.09
C GLU A 69 -10.95 -5.98 -32.09
N ASP A 70 -10.30 -4.90 -32.51
CA ASP A 70 -9.15 -4.91 -33.40
C ASP A 70 -7.81 -5.19 -32.69
N ASP A 71 -7.82 -5.44 -31.37
CA ASP A 71 -6.61 -5.76 -30.60
C ASP A 71 -6.15 -7.23 -30.72
N GLY A 72 -6.86 -8.03 -31.54
CA GLY A 72 -6.47 -9.39 -31.89
C GLY A 72 -6.74 -10.43 -30.80
N LEU A 73 -7.62 -10.15 -29.84
CA LEU A 73 -8.09 -11.13 -28.86
C LEU A 73 -9.41 -11.76 -29.32
N PRO A 74 -9.59 -13.09 -29.16
CA PRO A 74 -10.89 -13.73 -29.28
C PRO A 74 -11.94 -13.05 -28.40
N PRO A 75 -13.24 -13.05 -28.81
CA PRO A 75 -14.29 -12.35 -28.06
C PRO A 75 -14.39 -12.74 -26.58
N GLU A 76 -14.23 -14.01 -26.22
CA GLU A 76 -14.26 -14.43 -24.81
C GLU A 76 -13.08 -13.89 -23.99
N GLN A 77 -11.88 -13.87 -24.58
CA GLN A 77 -10.67 -13.35 -23.94
C GLN A 77 -10.76 -11.83 -23.79
N LEU A 78 -11.22 -11.13 -24.84
CA LEU A 78 -11.43 -9.68 -24.78
C LEU A 78 -12.48 -9.31 -23.72
N ALA A 79 -13.54 -10.10 -23.58
CA ALA A 79 -14.53 -9.89 -22.54
C ALA A 79 -13.92 -10.01 -21.13
N ALA A 80 -13.07 -11.02 -20.89
CA ALA A 80 -12.34 -11.16 -19.62
C ALA A 80 -11.41 -9.98 -19.36
N VAL A 81 -10.56 -9.60 -20.33
CA VAL A 81 -9.65 -8.46 -20.21
C VAL A 81 -10.41 -7.16 -19.91
N LYS A 82 -11.57 -6.93 -20.55
CA LYS A 82 -12.43 -5.77 -20.24
C LYS A 82 -13.02 -5.81 -18.82
N ARG A 83 -13.31 -6.99 -18.27
CA ARG A 83 -13.72 -7.11 -16.86
C ARG A 83 -12.56 -6.73 -15.94
N TRP A 84 -11.40 -7.34 -16.12
CA TRP A 84 -10.21 -7.06 -15.30
C TRP A 84 -9.75 -5.60 -15.39
N ARG A 85 -9.84 -5.00 -16.59
CA ARG A 85 -9.55 -3.57 -16.78
C ARG A 85 -10.45 -2.68 -15.93
N ARG A 86 -11.77 -2.96 -15.91
CA ARG A 86 -12.71 -2.24 -15.03
C ARG A 86 -12.37 -2.47 -13.56
N GLU A 87 -11.95 -3.68 -13.22
CA GLU A 87 -11.56 -4.02 -11.86
C GLU A 87 -10.40 -3.18 -11.35
N LEU A 88 -9.32 -3.08 -12.12
CA LEU A 88 -8.17 -2.25 -11.78
C LEU A 88 -8.51 -0.76 -11.74
N LEU A 89 -9.41 -0.28 -12.62
CA LEU A 89 -9.87 1.11 -12.58
C LEU A 89 -10.70 1.41 -11.33
N ASN A 90 -11.55 0.47 -10.91
CA ASN A 90 -12.32 0.60 -9.66
C ASN A 90 -11.40 0.60 -8.44
N ILE A 91 -10.38 -0.26 -8.41
CA ILE A 91 -9.36 -0.26 -7.35
C ILE A 91 -8.61 1.10 -7.35
N ALA A 92 -8.17 1.57 -8.51
CA ALA A 92 -7.51 2.88 -8.61
C ALA A 92 -8.40 4.04 -8.13
N GLU A 93 -9.71 3.97 -8.34
CA GLU A 93 -10.68 4.94 -7.80
C GLU A 93 -10.76 4.87 -6.27
N GLN A 94 -10.71 3.67 -5.68
CA GLN A 94 -10.62 3.50 -4.22
C GLN A 94 -9.29 4.04 -3.66
N GLU A 95 -8.17 3.90 -4.37
CA GLU A 95 -6.92 4.55 -3.95
C GLU A 95 -7.00 6.09 -3.99
N MET A 96 -7.81 6.67 -4.88
CA MET A 96 -8.08 8.12 -4.86
C MET A 96 -8.88 8.52 -3.60
N LEU A 97 -9.84 7.68 -3.20
CA LEU A 97 -10.56 7.83 -1.94
C LEU A 97 -9.60 7.71 -0.74
N HIS A 98 -8.73 6.71 -0.73
CA HIS A 98 -7.72 6.53 0.34
C HIS A 98 -6.82 7.76 0.45
N LEU A 99 -6.29 8.24 -0.67
CA LEU A 99 -5.50 9.47 -0.71
C LEU A 99 -6.28 10.66 -0.12
N ALA A 100 -7.56 10.82 -0.47
CA ALA A 100 -8.42 11.89 0.06
C ALA A 100 -8.65 11.75 1.58
N LEU A 101 -8.86 10.53 2.09
CA LEU A 101 -8.98 10.25 3.52
C LEU A 101 -7.67 10.55 4.27
N VAL A 102 -6.50 10.24 3.68
CA VAL A 102 -5.20 10.62 4.24
C VAL A 102 -5.02 12.14 4.27
N GLN A 103 -5.49 12.87 3.25
CA GLN A 103 -5.49 14.33 3.29
C GLN A 103 -6.41 14.88 4.40
N ASN A 104 -7.57 14.26 4.63
CA ASN A 104 -8.44 14.61 5.76
C ASN A 104 -7.73 14.38 7.11
N LEU A 105 -7.04 13.25 7.29
CA LEU A 105 -6.24 12.95 8.47
C LEU A 105 -5.12 13.99 8.69
N LEU A 106 -4.36 14.34 7.64
CA LEU A 106 -3.33 15.38 7.68
C LEU A 106 -3.91 16.73 8.10
N ALA A 107 -4.97 17.17 7.41
CA ALA A 107 -5.64 18.42 7.69
C ALA A 107 -6.17 18.47 9.13
N ALA A 108 -6.75 17.37 9.62
CA ALA A 108 -7.32 17.29 10.96
C ALA A 108 -6.26 17.50 12.05
N VAL A 109 -5.04 16.98 11.86
CA VAL A 109 -3.92 17.21 12.80
C VAL A 109 -3.16 18.52 12.53
N GLY A 110 -3.71 19.40 11.69
CA GLY A 110 -3.19 20.73 11.41
C GLY A 110 -2.02 20.78 10.42
N ALA A 111 -1.80 19.70 9.65
CA ALA A 111 -0.80 19.68 8.58
C ALA A 111 -1.37 20.24 7.28
N ALA A 112 -0.48 20.72 6.40
CA ALA A 112 -0.83 21.01 5.01
C ALA A 112 -1.04 19.69 4.23
N PRO A 113 -1.81 19.72 3.12
CA PRO A 113 -1.93 18.58 2.22
C PRO A 113 -0.55 18.10 1.73
N SER A 114 -0.37 16.80 1.63
CA SER A 114 0.85 16.16 1.13
C SER A 114 0.54 15.42 -0.16
N LEU A 115 0.83 16.03 -1.30
CA LEU A 115 0.66 15.45 -2.64
C LEU A 115 2.00 15.25 -3.38
N ASP A 116 3.09 15.57 -2.69
CA ASP A 116 4.44 15.39 -3.22
C ASP A 116 4.82 13.91 -3.15
N ARG A 117 5.34 13.40 -4.27
CA ARG A 117 5.92 12.07 -4.38
C ARG A 117 7.11 12.08 -5.31
N GLU A 118 8.00 11.11 -5.15
CA GLU A 118 9.06 10.85 -6.11
C GLU A 118 8.47 10.35 -7.45
N ASN A 119 9.22 10.53 -8.53
CA ASN A 119 8.80 10.07 -9.85
C ASN A 119 9.25 8.62 -10.11
N PHE A 120 8.44 7.88 -10.86
CA PHE A 120 8.71 6.48 -11.19
C PHE A 120 9.93 6.31 -12.12
N PRO A 121 10.60 5.13 -12.07
CA PRO A 121 10.52 4.11 -11.02
C PRO A 121 11.30 4.53 -9.77
N LEU A 122 10.84 4.19 -8.56
CA LEU A 122 11.65 4.44 -7.37
C LEU A 122 12.73 3.36 -7.23
N PRO A 123 13.88 3.67 -6.60
CA PRO A 123 14.87 2.67 -6.23
C PRO A 123 14.25 1.53 -5.40
N PRO A 124 14.71 0.28 -5.52
CA PRO A 124 14.17 -0.85 -4.74
C PRO A 124 14.24 -0.65 -3.22
N ALA A 125 15.16 0.18 -2.73
CA ALA A 125 15.30 0.50 -1.30
C ALA A 125 14.35 1.60 -0.81
N ALA A 126 13.53 2.22 -1.69
CA ALA A 126 12.66 3.33 -1.33
C ALA A 126 11.47 2.90 -0.46
N TYR A 127 11.01 1.65 -0.61
CA TYR A 127 9.95 1.06 0.22
C TYR A 127 10.41 -0.27 0.82
N PRO A 128 10.02 -0.58 2.08
CA PRO A 128 10.31 -1.88 2.69
C PRO A 128 9.71 -3.07 1.92
N ALA A 129 10.09 -4.28 2.34
CA ALA A 129 9.45 -5.55 1.94
C ALA A 129 9.48 -5.91 0.44
N GLY A 130 10.43 -5.39 -0.35
CA GLY A 130 10.52 -5.75 -1.78
C GLY A 130 9.39 -5.15 -2.63
N ILE A 131 8.73 -4.09 -2.15
CA ILE A 131 7.72 -3.39 -2.93
C ILE A 131 8.40 -2.55 -4.01
N ARG A 132 8.07 -2.81 -5.27
CA ARG A 132 8.61 -2.08 -6.42
C ARG A 132 7.63 -1.02 -6.86
N MET A 133 7.93 0.25 -6.58
CA MET A 133 7.16 1.37 -7.14
C MET A 133 7.65 1.66 -8.56
N ALA A 134 7.05 1.01 -9.56
CA ALA A 134 7.36 1.20 -10.97
C ALA A 134 6.09 1.12 -11.82
N LEU A 135 6.04 1.87 -12.92
CA LEU A 135 4.97 1.71 -13.90
C LEU A 135 5.19 0.40 -14.66
N LEU A 136 4.30 -0.57 -14.49
CA LEU A 136 4.40 -1.90 -15.10
C LEU A 136 3.14 -2.19 -15.91
N PRO A 137 3.25 -2.67 -17.16
CA PRO A 137 2.09 -3.05 -17.94
C PRO A 137 1.39 -4.26 -17.30
N PHE A 138 0.12 -4.46 -17.61
CA PHE A 138 -0.62 -5.63 -17.17
C PHE A 138 -0.02 -6.91 -17.75
N ASP A 139 0.62 -7.68 -16.88
CA ASP A 139 1.11 -9.03 -17.14
C ASP A 139 1.03 -9.85 -15.84
N GLU A 140 1.45 -11.11 -15.89
CA GLU A 140 1.45 -11.97 -14.70
C GLU A 140 2.31 -11.39 -13.57
N ALA A 141 3.51 -10.91 -13.89
CA ALA A 141 4.45 -10.44 -12.88
C ALA A 141 3.89 -9.24 -12.12
N THR A 142 3.22 -8.35 -12.84
CA THR A 142 2.55 -7.17 -12.29
C THR A 142 1.33 -7.55 -11.46
N LEU A 143 0.50 -8.49 -11.93
CA LEU A 143 -0.63 -9.00 -11.13
C LEU A 143 -0.16 -9.64 -9.83
N ARG A 144 0.84 -10.52 -9.89
CA ARG A 144 1.44 -11.15 -8.70
C ARG A 144 2.07 -10.11 -7.77
N HIS A 145 2.60 -9.01 -8.31
CA HIS A 145 3.10 -7.89 -7.52
C HIS A 145 1.96 -7.14 -6.83
N PHE A 146 0.84 -6.86 -7.50
CA PHE A 146 -0.33 -6.22 -6.88
C PHE A 146 -0.95 -7.09 -5.78
N VAL A 147 -1.07 -8.40 -5.99
CA VAL A 147 -1.51 -9.33 -4.93
C VAL A 147 -0.56 -9.28 -3.73
N TYR A 148 0.76 -9.20 -3.97
CA TYR A 148 1.73 -9.06 -2.89
C TYR A 148 1.60 -7.72 -2.14
N LEU A 149 1.36 -6.64 -2.87
CA LEU A 149 1.22 -5.29 -2.34
C LEU A 149 0.03 -5.17 -1.37
N GLU A 150 -1.13 -5.68 -1.78
CA GLU A 150 -2.40 -5.61 -1.02
C GLU A 150 -2.55 -6.72 0.02
N ARG A 151 -1.52 -7.57 0.21
CA ARG A 151 -1.64 -8.74 1.09
C ARG A 151 -1.99 -8.29 2.52
N PRO A 152 -2.94 -8.99 3.17
CA PRO A 152 -3.39 -8.59 4.50
C PRO A 152 -2.30 -8.74 5.54
N GLU A 153 -2.35 -7.84 6.51
CA GLU A 153 -1.57 -7.96 7.70
C GLU A 153 -2.00 -9.18 8.53
N GLY A 154 -1.03 -9.99 8.97
CA GLY A 154 -1.29 -11.04 9.95
C GLY A 154 -2.30 -12.08 9.47
N LEU A 155 -2.12 -12.57 8.23
CA LEU A 155 -2.90 -13.68 7.65
C LEU A 155 -3.25 -14.71 8.72
N ASP A 156 -4.55 -14.92 8.95
CA ASP A 156 -5.00 -15.99 9.81
C ASP A 156 -4.53 -17.31 9.21
N MET A 157 -3.66 -18.01 9.94
CA MET A 157 -3.12 -19.32 9.55
C MET A 157 -4.22 -20.38 9.36
N ALA A 158 -5.46 -20.09 9.77
CA ALA A 158 -6.63 -20.92 9.51
C ALA A 158 -7.29 -20.68 8.13
N ASP A 159 -7.06 -19.54 7.46
CA ASP A 159 -7.59 -19.27 6.12
C ASP A 159 -6.64 -19.78 5.03
N GLN A 160 -6.82 -21.07 4.69
CA GLN A 160 -6.00 -21.75 3.68
C GLN A 160 -6.10 -21.12 2.29
N ASP A 161 -7.24 -20.52 1.94
CA ASP A 161 -7.44 -19.88 0.64
C ASP A 161 -6.61 -18.59 0.55
N ALA A 162 -6.61 -17.77 1.61
CA ALA A 162 -5.78 -16.57 1.68
C ALA A 162 -4.29 -16.90 1.66
N MET A 163 -3.86 -17.97 2.34
CA MET A 163 -2.48 -18.44 2.29
C MET A 163 -2.06 -18.88 0.88
N ALA A 164 -2.87 -19.71 0.22
CA ALA A 164 -2.60 -20.16 -1.15
C ALA A 164 -2.55 -18.99 -2.14
N ALA A 165 -3.37 -17.96 -1.93
CA ALA A 165 -3.33 -16.72 -2.71
C ALA A 165 -2.01 -15.95 -2.56
N VAL A 166 -1.48 -15.85 -1.34
CA VAL A 166 -0.18 -15.22 -1.09
C VAL A 166 0.98 -16.04 -1.62
N GLU A 167 0.90 -17.38 -1.61
CA GLU A 167 1.90 -18.22 -2.28
C GLU A 167 1.97 -17.98 -3.79
N LYS A 168 0.86 -17.53 -4.41
CA LYS A 168 0.84 -17.09 -5.81
C LYS A 168 1.41 -15.67 -5.97
N ALA A 169 1.62 -14.90 -4.92
CA ALA A 169 2.17 -13.56 -5.03
C ALA A 169 3.69 -13.59 -5.33
N ALA A 170 4.20 -12.54 -5.99
CA ALA A 170 5.63 -12.45 -6.28
C ALA A 170 6.36 -11.83 -5.08
N ILE A 171 7.23 -12.58 -4.42
CA ILE A 171 8.19 -12.01 -3.48
C ILE A 171 9.38 -11.52 -4.29
N LEU A 172 9.54 -10.20 -4.40
CA LEU A 172 10.76 -9.63 -4.97
C LEU A 172 11.89 -9.71 -3.93
N PRO A 173 13.14 -9.96 -4.34
CA PRO A 173 14.26 -10.00 -3.42
C PRO A 173 14.41 -8.64 -2.71
N PRO A 174 14.72 -8.64 -1.40
CA PRO A 174 14.93 -7.40 -0.66
C PRO A 174 16.11 -6.61 -1.26
N ALA A 175 16.04 -5.29 -1.16
CA ALA A 175 17.17 -4.43 -1.51
C ALA A 175 18.40 -4.78 -0.65
N ASN A 176 19.61 -4.66 -1.22
CA ASN A 176 20.85 -4.91 -0.48
C ASN A 176 20.97 -3.95 0.72
N GLU A 177 21.44 -4.46 1.87
CA GLU A 177 21.51 -3.71 3.13
C GLU A 177 22.35 -2.42 3.06
N ASP A 178 23.25 -2.34 2.07
CA ASP A 178 24.20 -1.23 1.86
C ASP A 178 23.55 0.05 1.31
N ASP A 179 22.26 0.05 0.96
CA ASP A 179 21.57 1.23 0.44
C ASP A 179 21.06 2.12 1.60
N ILE A 180 21.65 3.31 1.75
CA ILE A 180 21.36 4.27 2.83
C ILE A 180 20.28 5.22 2.33
N SER A 181 19.01 4.83 2.47
CA SER A 181 17.85 5.72 2.31
C SER A 181 17.23 6.02 3.69
N PRO A 182 16.57 7.18 3.92
CA PRO A 182 15.77 7.41 5.12
C PRO A 182 14.65 6.38 5.18
N ARG A 183 14.93 5.23 5.82
CA ARG A 183 13.97 4.14 5.93
C ARG A 183 12.79 4.67 6.74
N LEU A 184 11.61 4.67 6.13
CA LEU A 184 10.38 4.57 6.90
C LEU A 184 10.59 3.42 7.90
N GLN A 185 10.20 3.57 9.17
CA GLN A 185 10.31 2.44 10.10
C GLN A 185 9.70 1.22 9.41
N ASP A 186 10.50 0.16 9.20
CA ASP A 186 10.17 -0.91 8.27
C ASP A 186 8.78 -1.47 8.63
N PHE A 187 7.79 -1.19 7.78
CA PHE A 187 6.48 -1.82 7.84
C PHE A 187 6.48 -3.01 6.89
N GLU A 188 5.77 -4.07 7.26
CA GLU A 188 5.71 -5.28 6.45
C GLU A 188 4.62 -5.18 5.36
N THR A 189 3.44 -4.68 5.71
CA THR A 189 2.29 -4.50 4.82
C THR A 189 1.71 -3.08 4.90
N ILE A 190 0.87 -2.71 3.93
CA ILE A 190 0.15 -1.43 3.95
C ILE A 190 -0.77 -1.36 5.20
N GLY A 191 -1.44 -2.46 5.58
CA GLY A 191 -2.16 -2.56 6.84
C GLY A 191 -1.30 -2.23 8.06
N ALA A 192 -0.06 -2.72 8.12
CA ALA A 192 0.86 -2.44 9.22
C ALA A 192 1.19 -0.95 9.38
N LEU A 193 1.34 -0.24 8.25
CA LEU A 193 1.51 1.22 8.20
C LEU A 193 0.29 1.92 8.81
N TYR A 194 -0.92 1.57 8.38
CA TYR A 194 -2.14 2.22 8.86
C TYR A 194 -2.48 1.89 10.32
N ARG A 195 -2.22 0.66 10.76
CA ARG A 195 -2.35 0.30 12.18
C ARG A 195 -1.39 1.08 13.05
N ALA A 196 -0.16 1.32 12.59
CA ALA A 196 0.79 2.15 13.31
C ALA A 196 0.34 3.62 13.39
N ILE A 197 -0.29 4.15 12.32
CA ILE A 197 -0.95 5.47 12.31
C ILE A 197 -2.09 5.51 13.34
N GLU A 198 -2.96 4.50 13.36
CA GLU A 198 -4.07 4.39 14.31
C GLU A 198 -3.56 4.42 15.76
N LEU A 199 -2.64 3.52 16.11
CA LEU A 199 -2.01 3.47 17.45
C LEU A 199 -1.30 4.79 17.80
N GLY A 200 -0.73 5.46 16.80
CA GLY A 200 -0.13 6.78 16.94
C GLY A 200 -1.15 7.87 17.30
N LEU A 201 -2.29 7.89 16.61
CA LEU A 201 -3.41 8.81 16.89
C LEU A 201 -3.99 8.58 18.28
N GLU A 202 -4.24 7.32 18.66
CA GLU A 202 -4.75 6.95 19.99
C GLU A 202 -3.84 7.44 21.10
N ARG A 203 -2.54 7.11 21.02
CA ARG A 203 -1.55 7.54 22.00
C ARG A 203 -1.44 9.06 22.09
N LEU A 204 -1.50 9.75 20.96
CA LEU A 204 -1.43 11.21 20.94
C LEU A 204 -2.70 11.84 21.51
N ALA A 205 -3.87 11.25 21.27
CA ALA A 205 -5.14 11.69 21.85
C ALA A 205 -5.12 11.52 23.37
N GLU A 206 -4.66 10.37 23.88
CA GLU A 206 -4.48 10.13 25.32
C GLU A 206 -3.51 11.13 25.97
N ARG A 207 -2.39 11.42 25.29
CA ARG A 207 -1.33 12.27 25.84
C ARG A 207 -1.61 13.77 25.74
N LEU A 208 -2.23 14.21 24.65
CA LEU A 208 -2.43 15.63 24.34
C LEU A 208 -3.86 16.10 24.61
N GLY A 209 -4.84 15.19 24.57
CA GLY A 209 -6.27 15.50 24.44
C GLY A 209 -6.67 15.71 22.97
N GLU A 210 -7.89 15.29 22.62
CA GLU A 210 -8.41 15.39 21.25
C GLU A 210 -8.47 16.83 20.74
N ASP A 211 -8.94 17.78 21.56
CA ASP A 211 -8.99 19.22 21.22
C ASP A 211 -7.63 19.79 20.83
N ARG A 212 -6.55 19.24 21.41
CA ARG A 212 -5.19 19.65 21.09
C ARG A 212 -4.62 18.87 19.94
N LEU A 213 -5.09 17.65 19.65
CA LEU A 213 -4.64 16.83 18.53
C LEU A 213 -5.28 17.29 17.22
N PHE A 214 -6.61 17.34 17.18
CA PHE A 214 -7.43 17.66 16.02
C PHE A 214 -7.68 19.16 15.90
N VAL A 215 -6.62 19.90 15.55
CA VAL A 215 -6.61 21.38 15.50
C VAL A 215 -6.90 21.95 14.10
N GLY A 216 -7.10 21.06 13.12
CA GLY A 216 -7.39 21.41 11.74
C GLY A 216 -8.68 22.21 11.57
N PRO A 217 -8.73 23.17 10.63
CA PRO A 217 -9.97 23.88 10.37
C PRO A 217 -11.00 22.96 9.71
N PRO A 218 -12.29 22.96 10.13
CA PRO A 218 -13.33 22.13 9.52
C PRO A 218 -13.51 22.38 8.02
N SER A 219 -13.20 23.58 7.53
CA SER A 219 -13.27 23.94 6.11
C SER A 219 -12.21 23.25 5.24
N ALA A 220 -11.19 22.63 5.84
CA ALA A 220 -10.16 21.87 5.13
C ALA A 220 -10.50 20.38 4.98
N GLN A 221 -11.65 19.93 5.48
CA GLN A 221 -12.11 18.55 5.33
C GLN A 221 -12.91 18.38 4.04
N ALA A 222 -12.56 17.37 3.25
CA ALA A 222 -13.35 16.91 2.13
C ALA A 222 -14.41 15.89 2.57
N ASP A 223 -15.47 15.77 1.79
CA ASP A 223 -16.55 14.81 2.01
C ASP A 223 -17.20 14.38 0.68
N GLU A 224 -18.21 13.51 0.76
CA GLU A 224 -19.00 13.02 -0.38
C GLU A 224 -19.45 14.13 -1.35
N ARG A 225 -19.74 15.35 -0.89
CA ARG A 225 -20.22 16.44 -1.78
C ARG A 225 -19.15 16.90 -2.76
N HIS A 226 -17.88 16.66 -2.44
CA HIS A 226 -16.74 17.04 -3.25
C HIS A 226 -16.38 15.97 -4.29
N PHE A 227 -16.42 14.68 -3.91
CA PHE A 227 -15.90 13.58 -4.73
C PHE A 227 -16.88 12.42 -4.97
N ARG A 228 -18.09 12.49 -4.42
CA ARG A 228 -19.17 11.47 -4.54
C ARG A 228 -18.84 10.10 -3.95
N PHE A 229 -17.88 10.05 -3.03
CA PHE A 229 -17.60 8.87 -2.21
C PHE A 229 -18.34 8.98 -0.88
N PRO A 230 -19.36 8.14 -0.60
CA PRO A 230 -20.04 8.11 0.70
C PRO A 230 -19.10 7.82 1.87
N GLU A 231 -18.02 7.08 1.62
CA GLU A 231 -16.99 6.72 2.59
C GLU A 231 -16.02 7.87 2.88
N LEU A 232 -15.98 8.92 2.04
CA LEU A 232 -15.17 10.10 2.30
C LEU A 232 -15.81 10.94 3.40
N VAL A 233 -15.34 10.73 4.62
CA VAL A 233 -15.86 11.40 5.81
C VAL A 233 -14.89 12.47 6.33
N PRO A 234 -15.40 13.60 6.83
CA PRO A 234 -14.60 14.55 7.60
C PRO A 234 -14.00 13.87 8.84
N VAL A 235 -12.74 14.15 9.10
CA VAL A 235 -12.02 13.77 10.32
C VAL A 235 -11.92 14.99 11.24
N THR A 236 -12.55 14.90 12.41
CA THR A 236 -12.60 15.98 13.40
C THR A 236 -12.26 15.53 14.81
N ASP A 237 -12.16 14.23 15.04
CA ASP A 237 -11.93 13.59 16.33
C ASP A 237 -11.33 12.19 16.12
N LEU A 238 -10.97 11.51 17.20
CA LEU A 238 -10.36 10.18 17.14
C LEU A 238 -11.33 9.15 16.54
N ALA A 239 -12.63 9.27 16.81
CA ALA A 239 -13.63 8.35 16.30
C ALA A 239 -13.76 8.41 14.77
N SER A 240 -13.85 9.61 14.20
CA SER A 240 -13.87 9.84 12.75
C SER A 240 -12.55 9.50 12.08
N ALA A 241 -11.41 9.71 12.76
CA ALA A 241 -10.10 9.27 12.27
C ALA A 241 -10.04 7.73 12.14
N ARG A 242 -10.52 6.99 13.16
CA ARG A 242 -10.62 5.53 13.09
C ARG A 242 -11.53 5.07 11.97
N ARG A 243 -12.68 5.71 11.74
CA ARG A 243 -13.55 5.36 10.60
C ARG A 243 -12.83 5.52 9.25
N ALA A 244 -12.06 6.60 9.08
CA ALA A 244 -11.29 6.81 7.86
C ALA A 244 -10.23 5.72 7.65
N LEU A 245 -9.50 5.36 8.71
CA LEU A 245 -8.49 4.29 8.68
C LEU A 245 -9.11 2.92 8.43
N ASP A 246 -10.24 2.62 9.07
CA ASP A 246 -11.03 1.40 8.86
C ASP A 246 -11.44 1.25 7.39
N THR A 247 -11.91 2.34 6.75
CA THR A 247 -12.24 2.31 5.33
C THR A 247 -11.04 1.93 4.47
N ILE A 248 -9.88 2.57 4.71
CA ILE A 248 -8.66 2.32 3.92
C ILE A 248 -8.23 0.85 4.06
N VAL A 249 -8.14 0.35 5.30
CA VAL A 249 -7.67 -1.02 5.57
C VAL A 249 -8.67 -2.07 5.08
N GLU A 250 -9.97 -1.85 5.26
CA GLU A 250 -10.99 -2.81 4.82
C GLU A 250 -11.08 -2.87 3.29
N GLN A 251 -11.00 -1.74 2.58
CA GLN A 251 -11.03 -1.75 1.13
C GLN A 251 -9.74 -2.32 0.52
N GLY A 252 -8.58 -2.04 1.10
CA GLY A 252 -7.30 -2.61 0.64
C GLY A 252 -7.19 -4.12 0.89
N GLU A 253 -7.14 -4.52 2.16
CA GLU A 253 -6.79 -5.89 2.53
C GLU A 253 -7.93 -6.71 3.14
N GLY A 254 -9.02 -6.07 3.59
CA GLY A 254 -10.17 -6.74 4.21
C GLY A 254 -9.85 -7.39 5.55
N ALA A 255 -9.10 -6.67 6.40
CA ALA A 255 -8.55 -7.13 7.67
C ALA A 255 -9.57 -7.71 8.68
N ARG A 256 -10.88 -7.55 8.45
CA ARG A 256 -11.95 -8.11 9.30
C ARG A 256 -12.53 -9.44 8.79
N GLY A 257 -11.87 -10.08 7.83
CA GLY A 257 -12.24 -11.41 7.32
C GLY A 257 -13.07 -11.39 6.03
N GLU A 258 -13.31 -10.21 5.45
CA GLU A 258 -14.00 -10.03 4.16
C GLU A 258 -13.03 -9.72 3.00
N TRP A 259 -11.80 -10.26 3.06
CA TRP A 259 -10.74 -10.02 2.07
C TRP A 259 -11.11 -10.30 0.62
N ARG A 260 -12.12 -11.16 0.36
CA ARG A 260 -12.62 -11.47 -0.99
C ARG A 260 -13.21 -10.23 -1.70
N GLY A 261 -13.80 -9.31 -0.95
CA GLY A 261 -14.33 -8.05 -1.46
C GLY A 261 -13.33 -6.89 -1.49
N ALA A 262 -12.17 -7.06 -0.83
CA ALA A 262 -11.09 -6.09 -0.79
C ALA A 262 -10.21 -6.15 -2.05
N HIS A 263 -9.31 -5.18 -2.22
CA HIS A 263 -8.39 -5.13 -3.35
C HIS A 263 -7.62 -6.46 -3.49
N PHE A 264 -7.11 -6.99 -2.37
CA PHE A 264 -6.44 -8.28 -2.33
C PHE A 264 -7.23 -9.41 -3.01
N GLY A 265 -8.45 -9.70 -2.54
CA GLY A 265 -9.25 -10.80 -3.09
C GLY A 265 -9.71 -10.58 -4.53
N ARG A 266 -9.99 -9.33 -4.89
CA ARG A 266 -10.35 -8.94 -6.26
C ARG A 266 -9.17 -9.18 -7.22
N LEU A 267 -7.95 -8.81 -6.83
CA LEU A 267 -6.72 -9.05 -7.59
C LEU A 267 -6.38 -10.54 -7.68
N VAL A 268 -6.59 -11.32 -6.62
CA VAL A 268 -6.43 -12.78 -6.63
C VAL A 268 -7.38 -13.42 -7.64
N THR A 269 -8.63 -12.96 -7.70
CA THR A 269 -9.61 -13.43 -8.68
C THR A 269 -9.15 -13.14 -10.11
N VAL A 270 -8.63 -11.92 -10.36
CA VAL A 270 -8.07 -11.57 -11.68
C VAL A 270 -6.85 -12.43 -12.01
N LEU A 271 -5.95 -12.69 -11.05
CA LEU A 271 -4.79 -13.54 -11.24
C LEU A 271 -5.19 -14.98 -11.60
N ASP A 272 -6.17 -15.55 -10.91
CA ASP A 272 -6.65 -16.90 -11.18
C ASP A 272 -7.27 -17.02 -12.58
N GLU A 273 -8.17 -16.10 -12.96
CA GLU A 273 -8.73 -16.09 -14.32
C GLU A 273 -7.65 -15.86 -15.40
N TYR A 274 -6.62 -15.05 -15.10
CA TYR A 274 -5.49 -14.83 -16.00
C TYR A 274 -4.67 -16.11 -16.21
N LEU A 275 -4.37 -16.84 -15.14
CA LEU A 275 -3.62 -18.09 -15.20
C LEU A 275 -4.39 -19.16 -16.00
N ASP A 276 -5.70 -19.30 -15.74
CA ASP A 276 -6.56 -20.22 -16.48
C ASP A 276 -6.58 -19.94 -17.99
N LEU A 277 -6.73 -18.66 -18.38
CA LEU A 277 -6.71 -18.27 -19.79
C LEU A 277 -5.35 -18.51 -20.45
N ARG A 278 -4.26 -18.30 -19.72
CA ARG A 278 -2.90 -18.51 -20.24
C ARG A 278 -2.55 -19.99 -20.36
N ASP A 279 -2.99 -20.82 -19.41
CA ASP A 279 -2.81 -22.27 -19.49
C ASP A 279 -3.60 -22.86 -20.67
N ALA A 280 -4.79 -22.33 -20.95
CA ALA A 280 -5.58 -22.69 -22.12
C ALA A 280 -5.00 -22.16 -23.44
N ALA A 281 -4.38 -20.98 -23.42
CA ALA A 281 -3.82 -20.31 -24.60
C ALA A 281 -2.46 -19.67 -24.27
N PRO A 282 -1.33 -20.39 -24.45
CA PRO A 282 0.01 -19.88 -24.09
C PRO A 282 0.45 -18.62 -24.85
N THR A 283 -0.21 -18.29 -25.97
CA THR A 283 0.03 -17.06 -26.75
C THR A 283 -0.88 -15.90 -26.32
N PHE A 284 -1.65 -16.05 -25.25
CA PHE A 284 -2.54 -15.02 -24.73
C PHE A 284 -1.73 -13.81 -24.25
N GLU A 285 -1.95 -12.68 -24.93
CA GLU A 285 -1.29 -11.41 -24.63
C GLU A 285 -2.35 -10.34 -24.40
N PRO A 286 -2.74 -10.06 -23.14
CA PRO A 286 -3.80 -9.11 -22.81
C PRO A 286 -3.35 -7.64 -22.91
N SER A 287 -2.05 -7.37 -22.98
CA SER A 287 -1.52 -6.00 -23.04
C SER A 287 -1.13 -5.57 -24.45
N ARG A 288 -1.23 -4.26 -24.67
CA ARG A 288 -0.61 -3.56 -25.80
C ARG A 288 0.90 -3.46 -25.54
N PRO A 289 1.73 -3.34 -26.59
CA PRO A 289 3.17 -3.13 -26.44
C PRO A 289 3.43 -1.69 -25.96
N VAL A 290 3.44 -1.50 -24.64
CA VAL A 290 3.71 -0.21 -23.98
C VAL A 290 5.03 -0.26 -23.20
N LEU A 291 5.62 0.91 -22.98
CA LEU A 291 6.85 1.07 -22.21
C LEU A 291 6.67 2.18 -21.18
N ALA A 292 7.16 1.92 -19.97
CA ALA A 292 7.25 2.97 -18.95
C ALA A 292 8.33 3.96 -19.39
N ALA A 293 7.94 5.22 -19.52
CA ALA A 293 8.81 6.28 -20.03
C ALA A 293 8.57 7.59 -19.27
N CYS A 294 9.61 8.42 -19.22
CA CYS A 294 9.55 9.75 -18.65
C CYS A 294 9.54 10.81 -19.77
N VAL A 295 9.04 12.01 -19.45
CA VAL A 295 9.12 13.18 -20.35
C VAL A 295 10.31 14.08 -20.06
N ARG A 296 11.05 13.79 -18.99
CA ARG A 296 12.25 14.51 -18.52
C ARG A 296 13.26 13.50 -18.03
N GLU A 297 14.53 13.83 -18.18
CA GLU A 297 15.62 13.09 -17.55
C GLU A 297 15.45 13.08 -16.04
N ARG A 298 15.90 12.00 -15.40
CA ARG A 298 15.87 11.89 -13.95
C ARG A 298 17.07 12.60 -13.33
N GLU A 299 16.80 13.35 -12.27
CA GLU A 299 17.83 14.09 -11.53
C GLU A 299 18.85 13.18 -10.85
N ASP A 300 18.46 11.93 -10.53
CA ASP A 300 19.33 10.92 -9.94
C ASP A 300 20.19 10.15 -10.96
N GLY A 301 20.09 10.48 -12.25
CA GLY A 301 20.87 9.87 -13.32
C GLY A 301 20.45 8.45 -13.72
N LEU A 302 19.34 7.92 -13.19
CA LEU A 302 18.82 6.62 -13.61
C LEU A 302 18.35 6.68 -15.08
N ALA A 303 18.92 5.83 -15.92
CA ALA A 303 18.56 5.74 -17.32
C ALA A 303 17.15 5.18 -17.48
N VAL A 304 16.25 5.99 -18.04
CA VAL A 304 14.86 5.64 -18.34
C VAL A 304 14.51 6.01 -19.78
N PRO A 305 13.63 5.27 -20.47
CA PRO A 305 13.13 5.67 -21.77
C PRO A 305 12.52 7.08 -21.72
N LEU A 306 12.87 7.93 -22.70
CA LEU A 306 12.33 9.27 -22.81
C LEU A 306 11.35 9.38 -23.97
N ILE A 307 10.19 9.96 -23.68
CA ILE A 307 9.21 10.32 -24.70
C ILE A 307 9.74 11.54 -25.45
N THR A 308 10.22 11.32 -26.67
CA THR A 308 10.77 12.36 -27.54
C THR A 308 9.75 12.89 -28.57
N ASP A 309 8.60 12.21 -28.71
CA ASP A 309 7.52 12.71 -29.57
C ASP A 309 6.92 14.01 -29.00
N PRO A 310 6.90 15.12 -29.76
CA PRO A 310 6.45 16.42 -29.26
C PRO A 310 4.97 16.49 -28.85
N PHE A 311 4.10 15.65 -29.42
CA PHE A 311 2.69 15.65 -29.04
C PHE A 311 2.51 14.86 -27.75
N THR A 312 3.09 13.67 -27.65
CA THR A 312 3.03 12.82 -26.45
C THR A 312 3.74 13.48 -25.26
N SER A 313 4.86 14.16 -25.46
CA SER A 313 5.62 14.79 -24.37
C SER A 313 4.88 15.97 -23.71
N ARG A 314 3.86 16.53 -24.37
CA ARG A 314 3.01 17.62 -23.83
C ARG A 314 1.92 17.14 -22.88
N ALA A 315 1.69 15.83 -22.78
CA ALA A 315 0.68 15.26 -21.90
C ALA A 315 1.14 15.14 -20.43
N ALA A 316 2.33 15.64 -20.10
CA ALA A 316 2.97 15.55 -18.78
C ALA A 316 3.18 16.90 -18.12
#